data_AF-A0A7C6DZ32-F1
#
_entry.id   AF-A0A7C6DZ32-F1
#
_cell.length_a   1.000
_cell.length_b   1.000
_cell.length_c   1.000
_cell.angle_alpha   90.00
_cell.angle_beta   90.00
_cell.angle_gamma   90.00
#
_symmetry.space_group_name_H-M   'P 1'
#
loop_
_entity.id
_entity.type
_entity.pdbx_description
1 polymer ?
#
loop_
_entity_poly.entity_id
_entity_poly.type
_entity_poly.pdbx_seq_one_letter_code
_entity_poly.pdbx_strand_id
1 'polypeptide(L)'
;MQFNRFRKFFLLTLVFLASCAANTPSLQNNAVAPAKTTRLKEFSYRIVKSYPHDPKAFTQGLQFYQGYLYEGTGGREGDDFFSTLRKVDLETGRVLKKYELPRDYFGEGITIYDNKIYQLTWQEMTAFVYDLNDFTLLREIRYPGEGWGLTSDGTDLIMSDGTHVLRFVDPESFKTKRTIVVRDESGRPLARLNELEFIKGEIWANVWETPFIVRIDPETGKLLGRIDFTDLIEQVRRNNRKADVLNGIAYDSSADRIFITGKLWDKVYEIQVQEK
;
A
#
# COMPACT_ATOMS: atom_id res chain seq x y z
N MET A 1 -40.81 60.68 -63.25
CA MET A 1 -42.04 59.84 -63.32
C MET A 1 -41.68 58.57 -64.09
N GLN A 2 -42.28 57.43 -63.73
CA GLN A 2 -41.88 56.07 -64.09
C GLN A 2 -41.44 55.78 -65.54
N PHE A 3 -40.71 54.65 -65.62
CA PHE A 3 -40.74 53.59 -66.63
C PHE A 3 -39.64 53.50 -67.71
N ASN A 4 -39.00 52.32 -67.66
CA ASN A 4 -38.65 51.39 -68.74
C ASN A 4 -37.36 51.53 -69.58
N ARG A 5 -36.58 50.43 -69.48
CA ARG A 5 -35.98 49.59 -70.54
C ARG A 5 -34.89 50.19 -71.44
N PHE A 6 -33.75 49.50 -71.54
CA PHE A 6 -33.33 48.59 -72.63
C PHE A 6 -31.90 48.05 -72.31
N ARG A 7 -31.68 46.73 -72.28
CA ARG A 7 -30.87 45.89 -73.21
C ARG A 7 -29.50 46.50 -73.59
N LYS A 8 -28.38 45.79 -73.72
CA LYS A 8 -27.95 44.38 -73.65
C LYS A 8 -26.42 44.45 -73.83
N PHE A 9 -25.72 43.41 -73.42
CA PHE A 9 -24.55 42.76 -74.05
C PHE A 9 -23.59 42.36 -72.95
N PHE A 10 -23.39 41.06 -72.76
CA PHE A 10 -22.04 40.55 -72.54
C PHE A 10 -21.95 39.09 -73.00
N LEU A 11 -20.81 38.82 -73.61
CA LEU A 11 -20.42 37.64 -74.38
C LEU A 11 -20.49 36.32 -73.61
N LEU A 12 -20.80 35.27 -74.36
CA LEU A 12 -20.57 33.87 -74.03
C LEU A 12 -19.06 33.57 -74.02
N THR A 13 -18.57 32.85 -73.02
CA THR A 13 -17.30 32.09 -73.12
C THR A 13 -17.50 30.76 -72.40
N LEU A 14 -17.46 29.66 -73.16
CA LEU A 14 -17.39 28.30 -72.65
C LEU A 14 -15.93 27.97 -72.30
N VAL A 15 -15.70 27.44 -71.10
CA VAL A 15 -14.49 26.67 -70.77
C VAL A 15 -14.93 25.36 -70.12
N PHE A 16 -14.43 24.25 -70.65
CA PHE A 16 -14.70 22.88 -70.24
C PHE A 16 -13.51 22.33 -69.42
N LEU A 17 -13.83 21.35 -68.55
CA LEU A 17 -12.99 20.30 -67.94
C LEU A 17 -12.16 20.65 -66.69
N ALA A 18 -12.49 20.02 -65.56
CA ALA A 18 -11.92 18.72 -65.15
C ALA A 18 -12.57 18.24 -63.83
N SER A 19 -13.19 17.06 -63.83
CA SER A 19 -13.69 16.41 -62.61
C SER A 19 -12.58 15.50 -62.05
N CYS A 20 -11.97 15.91 -60.94
CA CYS A 20 -11.11 15.03 -60.15
C CYS A 20 -11.99 14.25 -59.17
N ALA A 21 -12.19 12.96 -59.43
CA ALA A 21 -12.72 12.03 -58.45
C ALA A 21 -11.64 11.74 -57.40
N ALA A 22 -11.81 12.24 -56.18
CA ALA A 22 -10.96 11.92 -55.04
C ALA A 22 -11.41 10.60 -54.42
N ASN A 23 -10.62 9.54 -54.62
CA ASN A 23 -10.73 8.29 -53.84
C ASN A 23 -10.27 8.57 -52.40
N THR A 24 -11.21 8.55 -51.46
CA THR A 24 -10.91 8.57 -50.02
C THR A 24 -10.68 7.14 -49.54
N PRO A 25 -9.54 6.81 -48.90
CA PRO A 25 -9.36 5.51 -48.27
C PRO A 25 -10.28 5.43 -47.05
N SER A 26 -11.09 4.38 -46.97
CA SER A 26 -11.90 4.08 -45.79
C SER A 26 -10.98 3.60 -44.66
N LEU A 27 -10.95 4.35 -43.56
CA LEU A 27 -10.32 3.91 -42.31
C LEU A 27 -11.13 2.74 -41.76
N GLN A 28 -10.58 1.52 -41.89
CA GLN A 28 -11.06 0.37 -41.14
C GLN A 28 -10.76 0.60 -39.65
N ASN A 29 -11.79 0.98 -38.90
CA ASN A 29 -11.79 0.94 -37.45
C ASN A 29 -11.61 -0.51 -36.99
N ASN A 30 -10.37 -0.90 -36.68
CA ASN A 30 -10.12 -2.07 -35.84
C ASN A 30 -10.62 -1.74 -34.44
N ALA A 31 -11.87 -2.08 -34.16
CA ALA A 31 -12.42 -2.04 -32.81
C ALA A 31 -11.57 -2.94 -31.92
N VAL A 32 -10.78 -2.34 -31.03
CA VAL A 32 -10.11 -3.03 -29.94
C VAL A 32 -11.20 -3.70 -29.12
N ALA A 33 -11.20 -5.03 -29.06
CA ALA A 33 -12.13 -5.78 -28.24
C ALA A 33 -12.07 -5.25 -26.80
N PRO A 34 -13.22 -4.99 -26.12
CA PRO A 34 -13.20 -4.52 -24.75
C PRO A 34 -12.44 -5.53 -23.90
N ALA A 35 -11.42 -5.06 -23.18
CA ALA A 35 -10.70 -5.87 -22.23
C ALA A 35 -11.72 -6.51 -21.26
N LYS A 36 -11.69 -7.84 -21.12
CA LYS A 36 -12.51 -8.54 -20.14
C LYS A 36 -12.25 -7.92 -18.76
N THR A 37 -13.20 -7.17 -18.23
CA THR A 37 -13.19 -6.67 -16.86
C THR A 37 -13.26 -7.89 -15.95
N THR A 38 -12.10 -8.36 -15.49
CA THR A 38 -12.04 -9.48 -14.55
C THR A 38 -12.44 -8.89 -13.21
N ARG A 39 -13.63 -9.25 -12.71
CA ARG A 39 -14.12 -8.75 -11.42
C ARG A 39 -13.08 -9.07 -10.35
N LEU A 40 -12.69 -8.07 -9.56
CA LEU A 40 -11.74 -8.26 -8.47
C LEU A 40 -12.28 -9.35 -7.53
N LYS A 41 -11.42 -10.31 -7.18
CA LYS A 41 -11.78 -11.38 -6.26
C LYS A 41 -12.03 -10.81 -4.87
N GLU A 42 -13.19 -11.14 -4.30
CA GLU A 42 -13.50 -10.82 -2.91
C GLU A 42 -13.03 -11.98 -2.03
N PHE A 43 -12.37 -11.64 -0.92
CA PHE A 43 -11.92 -12.62 0.06
C PHE A 43 -12.70 -12.45 1.36
N SER A 44 -12.98 -13.57 2.01
CA SER A 44 -13.47 -13.61 3.38
C SER A 44 -12.35 -14.04 4.33
N TYR A 45 -12.53 -13.77 5.61
CA TYR A 45 -11.60 -14.22 6.65
C TYR A 45 -12.36 -14.95 7.75
N ARG A 46 -11.65 -15.81 8.47
CA ARG A 46 -12.06 -16.34 9.76
C ARG A 46 -10.99 -16.06 10.80
N ILE A 47 -11.40 -15.70 12.01
CA ILE A 47 -10.49 -15.60 13.15
C ILE A 47 -10.21 -17.02 13.63
N VAL A 48 -8.93 -17.40 13.62
CA VAL A 48 -8.46 -18.70 14.13
C VAL A 48 -8.20 -18.60 15.63
N LYS A 49 -7.49 -17.53 16.04
CA LYS A 49 -7.12 -17.27 17.43
C LYS A 49 -6.97 -15.77 17.64
N SER A 50 -7.14 -15.31 18.89
CA SER A 50 -6.76 -13.96 19.29
C SER A 50 -5.75 -14.02 20.43
N TYR A 51 -4.86 -13.04 20.44
CA TYR A 51 -3.74 -12.92 21.37
C TYR A 51 -3.77 -11.53 22.03
N PRO A 52 -3.27 -11.37 23.26
CA PRO A 52 -3.16 -10.05 23.88
C PRO A 52 -2.26 -9.10 23.07
N HIS A 53 -2.67 -7.84 22.97
CA HIS A 53 -1.86 -6.76 22.40
C HIS A 53 -1.82 -5.58 23.37
N ASP A 54 -0.74 -4.78 23.34
CA ASP A 54 -0.62 -3.60 24.18
C ASP A 54 -1.56 -2.49 23.67
N PRO A 55 -2.61 -2.09 24.43
CA PRO A 55 -3.55 -1.06 24.00
C PRO A 55 -2.94 0.36 24.01
N LYS A 56 -1.65 0.50 24.35
CA LYS A 56 -0.87 1.75 24.22
C LYS A 56 0.06 1.74 23.01
N ALA A 57 0.09 0.66 22.22
CA ALA A 57 0.91 0.58 21.02
C ALA A 57 0.17 1.20 19.84
N PHE A 58 0.68 2.33 19.34
CA PHE A 58 0.23 2.91 18.08
C PHE A 58 0.97 2.21 16.93
N THR A 59 0.53 0.99 16.59
CA THR A 59 1.21 0.09 15.64
C THR A 59 1.39 0.71 14.26
N GLN A 60 2.62 0.75 13.78
CA GLN A 60 2.99 1.27 12.45
C GLN A 60 3.75 0.26 11.58
N GLY A 61 4.35 -0.76 12.19
CA GLY A 61 4.89 -1.92 11.48
C GLY A 61 4.77 -3.17 12.34
N LEU A 62 4.42 -4.29 11.73
CA LEU A 62 4.34 -5.58 12.40
C LEU A 62 5.10 -6.62 11.58
N GLN A 63 5.86 -7.49 12.23
CA GLN A 63 6.60 -8.54 11.54
C GLN A 63 6.66 -9.79 12.42
N PHE A 64 6.51 -10.98 11.82
CA PHE A 64 6.64 -12.23 12.56
C PHE A 64 7.96 -12.91 12.20
N TYR A 65 8.79 -13.19 13.20
CA TYR A 65 10.09 -13.79 12.95
C TYR A 65 10.52 -14.71 14.10
N GLN A 66 10.83 -15.96 13.75
CA GLN A 66 11.33 -16.99 14.67
C GLN A 66 10.51 -17.12 15.97
N GLY A 67 9.18 -17.17 15.84
CA GLY A 67 8.28 -17.39 16.99
C GLY A 67 7.86 -16.13 17.75
N TYR A 68 8.36 -14.95 17.36
CA TYR A 68 8.05 -13.69 18.03
C TYR A 68 7.44 -12.68 17.07
N LEU A 69 6.65 -11.77 17.61
CA LEU A 69 6.28 -10.54 16.92
C LEU A 69 7.37 -9.49 17.13
N TYR A 70 7.65 -8.75 16.08
CA TYR A 70 8.40 -7.51 16.12
C TYR A 70 7.46 -6.39 15.74
N GLU A 71 7.55 -5.26 16.42
CA GLU A 71 6.59 -4.17 16.25
C GLU A 71 7.31 -2.81 16.25
N GLY A 72 7.04 -2.01 15.23
CA GLY A 72 7.34 -0.58 15.21
C GLY A 72 6.10 0.18 15.67
N THR A 73 6.25 1.01 16.70
CA THR A 73 5.18 1.93 17.14
C THR A 73 5.52 3.36 16.75
N GLY A 74 4.49 4.16 16.53
CA GLY A 74 4.60 5.61 16.36
C GLY A 74 4.24 6.38 17.64
N GLY A 75 4.63 7.64 17.69
CA GLY A 75 4.27 8.59 18.75
C GLY A 75 5.23 9.78 18.77
N ARG A 76 4.71 10.98 19.07
CA ARG A 76 5.47 12.23 19.20
C ARG A 76 5.23 12.89 20.55
N GLU A 77 5.95 13.98 20.80
CA GLU A 77 5.71 14.81 22.00
C GLU A 77 4.24 15.25 22.07
N GLY A 78 3.59 14.99 23.22
CA GLY A 78 2.18 15.27 23.44
C GLY A 78 1.25 14.05 23.28
N ASP A 79 1.71 12.96 22.67
CA ASP A 79 0.98 11.69 22.65
C ASP A 79 1.15 10.92 23.97
N ASP A 80 0.16 10.11 24.33
CA ASP A 80 0.25 9.14 25.45
C ASP A 80 1.11 7.90 25.11
N PHE A 81 1.65 7.85 23.90
CA PHE A 81 2.42 6.75 23.32
C PHE A 81 3.64 7.30 22.57
N PHE A 82 4.67 6.47 22.41
CA PHE A 82 5.95 6.90 21.85
C PHE A 82 6.46 5.93 20.79
N SER A 83 7.32 6.45 19.94
CA SER A 83 7.98 5.66 18.90
C SER A 83 8.96 4.66 19.49
N THR A 84 8.76 3.38 19.21
CA THR A 84 9.61 2.30 19.72
C THR A 84 9.78 1.18 18.69
N LEU A 85 10.84 0.41 18.84
CA LEU A 85 10.99 -0.92 18.25
C LEU A 85 10.86 -1.97 19.36
N ARG A 86 10.04 -2.99 19.15
CA ARG A 86 9.72 -4.00 20.16
C ARG A 86 9.93 -5.42 19.63
N LYS A 87 10.37 -6.32 20.51
CA LYS A 87 10.19 -7.77 20.37
C LYS A 87 9.15 -8.21 21.38
N VAL A 88 8.13 -8.92 20.94
CA VAL A 88 6.92 -9.24 21.70
C VAL A 88 6.68 -10.74 21.68
N ASP A 89 6.39 -11.29 22.86
CA ASP A 89 5.87 -12.64 22.99
C ASP A 89 4.43 -12.69 22.46
N LEU A 90 4.17 -13.48 21.41
CA LEU A 90 2.85 -13.56 20.78
C LEU A 90 1.77 -14.05 21.76
N GLU A 91 2.06 -15.07 22.57
CA GLU A 91 1.05 -15.72 23.42
C GLU A 91 0.61 -14.81 24.57
N THR A 92 1.54 -14.05 25.16
CA THR A 92 1.23 -13.19 26.31
C THR A 92 1.09 -11.71 25.97
N GLY A 93 1.48 -11.27 24.77
CA GLY A 93 1.59 -9.86 24.39
C GLY A 93 2.66 -9.08 25.16
N ARG A 94 3.60 -9.78 25.83
CA ARG A 94 4.60 -9.14 26.68
C ARG A 94 5.76 -8.65 25.82
N VAL A 95 6.12 -7.37 25.99
CA VAL A 95 7.34 -6.81 25.40
C VAL A 95 8.56 -7.44 26.08
N LEU A 96 9.31 -8.25 25.33
CA LEU A 96 10.52 -8.93 25.77
C LEU A 96 11.76 -8.04 25.61
N LYS A 97 11.72 -7.16 24.61
CA LYS A 97 12.78 -6.20 24.30
C LYS A 97 12.19 -4.94 23.70
N LYS A 98 12.79 -3.79 24.02
CA LYS A 98 12.34 -2.49 23.56
C LYS A 98 13.52 -1.59 23.29
N TYR A 99 13.48 -0.86 22.19
CA TYR A 99 14.31 0.32 21.90
C TYR A 99 13.39 1.53 21.76
N GLU A 100 13.70 2.62 22.47
CA GLU A 100 12.97 3.88 22.36
C GLU A 100 13.66 4.77 21.34
N LEU A 101 12.92 5.24 20.33
CA LEU A 101 13.48 6.14 19.33
C LEU A 101 13.72 7.53 19.97
N PRO A 102 14.68 8.32 19.45
CA PRO A 102 14.81 9.71 19.87
C PRO A 102 13.50 10.48 19.62
N ARG A 103 13.20 11.45 20.48
CA ARG A 103 11.89 12.13 20.54
C ARG A 103 11.51 12.90 19.28
N ASP A 104 12.50 13.27 18.47
CA ASP A 104 12.29 14.01 17.22
C ASP A 104 11.79 13.11 16.08
N TYR A 105 11.70 11.78 16.28
CA TYR A 105 11.30 10.83 15.25
C TYR A 105 9.95 10.19 15.55
N PHE A 106 9.09 10.18 14.54
CA PHE A 106 7.88 9.38 14.54
C PHE A 106 8.14 8.06 13.81
N GLY A 107 8.25 6.96 14.55
CA GLY A 107 8.53 5.63 14.02
C GLY A 107 7.37 5.09 13.21
N GLU A 108 7.70 4.47 12.07
CA GLU A 108 6.75 3.88 11.14
C GLU A 108 7.05 2.39 10.91
N GLY A 109 6.80 1.88 9.70
CA GLY A 109 6.94 0.48 9.31
C GLY A 109 8.32 -0.11 9.57
N ILE A 110 8.32 -1.39 9.92
CA ILE A 110 9.55 -2.17 10.14
C ILE A 110 9.59 -3.39 9.23
N THR A 111 10.78 -3.85 8.87
CA THR A 111 10.95 -5.20 8.34
C THR A 111 12.26 -5.81 8.80
N ILE A 112 12.33 -7.14 8.75
CA ILE A 112 13.53 -7.91 9.04
C ILE A 112 14.14 -8.39 7.74
N TYR A 113 15.42 -8.07 7.52
CA TYR A 113 16.19 -8.51 6.36
C TYR A 113 17.64 -8.74 6.77
N ASP A 114 18.19 -9.91 6.41
CA ASP A 114 19.60 -10.27 6.64
C ASP A 114 20.10 -9.95 8.08
N ASN A 115 19.42 -10.52 9.08
CA ASN A 115 19.68 -10.34 10.52
C ASN A 115 19.67 -8.87 11.00
N LYS A 116 19.02 -7.98 10.27
CA LYS A 116 18.83 -6.58 10.65
C LYS A 116 17.34 -6.24 10.70
N ILE A 117 16.99 -5.28 11.53
CA ILE A 117 15.68 -4.64 11.52
C ILE A 117 15.84 -3.27 10.88
N TYR A 118 15.04 -3.01 9.86
CA TYR A 118 14.91 -1.68 9.26
C TYR A 118 13.64 -1.06 9.82
N GLN A 119 13.71 0.20 10.26
CA GLN A 119 12.56 0.97 10.72
C GLN A 119 12.51 2.33 10.04
N LEU A 120 11.38 2.64 9.45
CA LEU A 120 11.12 3.93 8.83
C LEU A 120 10.72 4.98 9.86
N THR A 121 10.80 6.22 9.43
CA THR A 121 10.23 7.37 10.13
C THR A 121 9.21 8.07 9.23
N TRP A 122 8.23 8.74 9.81
CA TRP A 122 7.14 9.31 9.02
C TRP A 122 7.61 10.41 8.07
N GLN A 123 8.01 11.57 8.60
CA GLN A 123 8.37 12.76 7.82
C GLN A 123 9.86 13.09 7.92
N GLU A 124 10.56 12.42 8.81
CA GLU A 124 11.94 12.75 9.17
C GLU A 124 12.97 12.20 8.16
N MET A 125 12.50 11.53 7.10
CA MET A 125 13.32 11.11 5.95
C MET A 125 14.50 10.23 6.37
N THR A 126 14.31 9.40 7.40
CA THR A 126 15.37 8.61 8.06
C THR A 126 14.93 7.17 8.27
N ALA A 127 15.75 6.21 7.88
CA ALA A 127 15.59 4.81 8.25
C ALA A 127 16.66 4.45 9.28
N PHE A 128 16.25 3.83 10.37
CA PHE A 128 17.15 3.24 11.35
C PHE A 128 17.36 1.76 11.01
N VAL A 129 18.60 1.30 11.10
CA VAL A 129 18.98 -0.11 10.91
C VAL A 129 19.57 -0.63 12.19
N TYR A 130 18.98 -1.67 12.76
CA TYR A 130 19.38 -2.28 14.01
C TYR A 130 19.86 -3.71 13.80
N ASP A 131 20.77 -4.17 14.65
CA ASP A 131 21.05 -5.61 14.77
C ASP A 131 19.83 -6.32 15.37
N LEU A 132 19.40 -7.42 14.76
CA LEU A 132 18.20 -8.15 15.16
C LEU A 132 18.31 -8.78 16.55
N ASN A 133 19.51 -9.17 16.98
CA ASN A 133 19.72 -9.87 18.25
C ASN A 133 19.64 -8.89 19.41
N ASP A 134 20.38 -7.79 19.31
CA ASP A 134 20.62 -6.89 20.42
C ASP A 134 19.90 -5.52 20.33
N PHE A 135 19.29 -5.20 19.18
CA PHE A 135 18.71 -3.88 18.84
C PHE A 135 19.74 -2.74 18.86
N THR A 136 21.03 -3.05 18.77
CA THR A 136 22.08 -2.03 18.60
C THR A 136 21.85 -1.31 17.28
N LEU A 137 21.78 0.02 17.33
CA LEU A 137 21.69 0.86 16.15
C LEU A 137 23.00 0.74 15.34
N LEU A 138 22.90 0.17 14.15
CA LEU A 138 24.02 -0.03 13.23
C LEU A 138 24.22 1.16 12.30
N ARG A 139 23.11 1.74 11.81
CA ARG A 139 23.15 2.80 10.81
C ARG A 139 21.87 3.64 10.81
N GLU A 140 22.05 4.91 10.47
CA GLU A 140 20.99 5.81 10.03
C GLU A 140 21.14 6.09 8.53
N ILE A 141 20.03 6.01 7.79
CA ILE A 141 20.03 6.21 6.34
C ILE A 141 19.00 7.24 5.95
N ARG A 142 19.40 8.26 5.18
CA ARG A 142 18.47 9.26 4.66
C ARG A 142 17.77 8.75 3.40
N TYR A 143 16.46 9.02 3.28
CA TYR A 143 15.66 8.76 2.08
C TYR A 143 14.69 9.92 1.79
N PRO A 144 14.32 10.17 0.53
CA PRO A 144 13.39 11.24 0.20
C PRO A 144 11.92 10.83 0.46
N GLY A 145 11.11 11.83 0.84
CA GLY A 145 9.66 11.66 1.04
C GLY A 145 9.30 11.03 2.38
N GLU A 146 8.03 10.71 2.56
CA GLU A 146 7.55 10.01 3.76
C GLU A 146 7.91 8.51 3.71
N GLY A 147 7.86 7.85 4.87
CA GLY A 147 7.91 6.38 4.97
C GLY A 147 6.75 5.89 5.83
N TRP A 148 5.97 4.92 5.35
CA TRP A 148 4.80 4.38 6.04
C TRP A 148 5.03 2.89 6.33
N GLY A 149 4.61 1.98 5.46
CA GLY A 149 4.86 0.55 5.60
C GLY A 149 6.18 0.10 4.98
N LEU A 150 6.73 -1.00 5.52
CA LEU A 150 7.95 -1.63 5.03
C LEU A 150 7.82 -3.16 5.14
N THR A 151 8.12 -3.88 4.06
CA THR A 151 8.27 -5.35 4.07
C THR A 151 9.43 -5.76 3.16
N SER A 152 9.63 -7.05 2.89
CA SER A 152 10.64 -7.53 1.95
C SER A 152 10.17 -8.76 1.18
N ASP A 153 10.54 -8.86 -0.10
CA ASP A 153 10.36 -10.08 -0.90
C ASP A 153 11.51 -11.10 -0.72
N GLY A 154 12.42 -10.85 0.22
CA GLY A 154 13.64 -11.64 0.43
C GLY A 154 14.83 -11.20 -0.43
N THR A 155 14.65 -10.25 -1.34
CA THR A 155 15.73 -9.65 -2.15
C THR A 155 15.79 -8.14 -1.93
N ASP A 156 14.68 -7.44 -2.16
CA ASP A 156 14.52 -6.01 -1.99
C ASP A 156 13.63 -5.71 -0.77
N LEU A 157 13.78 -4.51 -0.21
CA LEU A 157 12.78 -3.95 0.69
C LEU A 157 11.65 -3.35 -0.14
N ILE A 158 10.43 -3.36 0.37
CA ILE A 158 9.25 -2.79 -0.30
C ILE A 158 8.64 -1.75 0.63
N MET A 159 8.56 -0.51 0.18
CA MET A 159 8.16 0.64 0.99
C MET A 159 6.91 1.32 0.41
N SER A 160 5.96 1.63 1.29
CA SER A 160 4.85 2.56 1.02
C SER A 160 5.10 3.91 1.70
N ASP A 161 4.36 4.93 1.27
CA ASP A 161 4.46 6.30 1.77
C ASP A 161 3.10 7.01 1.81
N GLY A 162 2.01 6.24 1.93
CA GLY A 162 0.65 6.77 1.88
C GLY A 162 0.19 7.19 0.49
N THR A 163 1.05 7.17 -0.52
CA THR A 163 0.63 7.35 -1.92
C THR A 163 0.14 6.03 -2.53
N HIS A 164 -0.05 6.03 -3.84
CA HIS A 164 -0.37 4.84 -4.64
C HIS A 164 0.88 4.16 -5.22
N VAL A 165 2.07 4.64 -4.87
CA VAL A 165 3.33 4.12 -5.40
C VAL A 165 4.00 3.26 -4.34
N LEU A 166 4.41 2.05 -4.71
CA LEU A 166 5.31 1.22 -3.89
C LEU A 166 6.72 1.29 -4.46
N ARG A 167 7.70 1.48 -3.57
CA ARG A 167 9.13 1.56 -3.91
C ARG A 167 9.80 0.24 -3.56
N PHE A 168 10.51 -0.36 -4.51
CA PHE A 168 11.43 -1.46 -4.26
C PHE A 168 12.80 -0.86 -4.01
N VAL A 169 13.34 -1.10 -2.83
CA VAL A 169 14.48 -0.40 -2.25
C VAL A 169 15.59 -1.41 -2.00
N ASP A 170 16.79 -1.07 -2.45
CA ASP A 170 17.99 -1.85 -2.19
C ASP A 170 18.34 -1.83 -0.69
N PRO A 171 18.46 -2.96 0.01
CA PRO A 171 18.66 -2.98 1.47
C PRO A 171 20.04 -2.42 1.91
N GLU A 172 21.04 -2.44 1.03
CA GLU A 172 22.40 -1.94 1.34
C GLU A 172 22.51 -0.42 1.15
N SER A 173 22.15 0.07 -0.03
CA SER A 173 22.26 1.49 -0.39
C SER A 173 21.03 2.31 -0.01
N PHE A 174 19.90 1.65 0.25
CA PHE A 174 18.59 2.23 0.51
C PHE A 174 18.05 3.11 -0.65
N LYS A 175 18.58 2.89 -1.86
CA LYS A 175 18.12 3.56 -3.07
C LYS A 175 16.96 2.79 -3.70
N THR A 176 15.97 3.51 -4.20
CA THR A 176 14.88 2.94 -5.00
C THR A 176 15.45 2.33 -6.28
N LYS A 177 15.27 1.03 -6.46
CA LYS A 177 15.61 0.28 -7.69
C LYS A 177 14.52 0.43 -8.75
N ARG A 178 13.26 0.29 -8.32
CA ARG A 178 12.08 0.44 -9.18
C ARG A 178 10.86 0.84 -8.36
N THR A 179 9.81 1.23 -9.06
CA THR A 179 8.50 1.52 -8.46
C THR A 179 7.39 0.78 -9.20
N ILE A 180 6.27 0.58 -8.50
CA ILE A 180 5.00 0.15 -9.11
C ILE A 180 3.89 1.11 -8.70
N VAL A 181 2.90 1.26 -9.57
CA VAL A 181 1.69 2.05 -9.31
C VAL A 181 0.55 1.10 -8.99
N VAL A 182 0.01 1.21 -7.78
CA VAL A 182 -1.12 0.41 -7.33
C VAL A 182 -2.41 1.04 -7.82
N ARG A 183 -3.27 0.21 -8.44
CA ARG A 183 -4.53 0.66 -9.04
C ARG A 183 -5.71 -0.13 -8.50
N ASP A 184 -6.80 0.57 -8.20
CA ASP A 184 -8.08 -0.05 -7.85
C ASP A 184 -8.68 -0.82 -9.04
N GLU A 185 -9.79 -1.52 -8.81
CA GLU A 185 -10.50 -2.32 -9.81
C GLU A 185 -11.01 -1.52 -11.02
N SER A 186 -11.13 -0.19 -10.88
CA SER A 186 -11.50 0.74 -11.96
C SER A 186 -10.29 1.30 -12.72
N GLY A 187 -9.07 0.90 -12.32
CA GLY A 187 -7.80 1.35 -12.91
C GLY A 187 -7.29 2.68 -12.35
N ARG A 188 -7.95 3.26 -11.35
CA ARG A 188 -7.54 4.53 -10.73
C ARG A 188 -6.45 4.27 -9.68
N PRO A 189 -5.51 5.20 -9.45
CA PRO A 189 -4.51 5.03 -8.41
C PRO A 189 -5.14 4.84 -7.03
N LEU A 190 -4.73 3.78 -6.32
CA LEU A 190 -5.19 3.50 -4.95
C LEU A 190 -4.18 4.09 -3.96
N ALA A 191 -4.51 5.23 -3.38
CA ALA A 191 -3.67 5.89 -2.37
C ALA A 191 -3.88 5.28 -0.96
N ARG A 192 -3.17 5.84 0.02
CA ARG A 192 -3.22 5.49 1.45
C ARG A 192 -2.74 4.08 1.76
N LEU A 193 -1.84 3.54 0.94
CA LEU A 193 -1.13 2.31 1.24
C LEU A 193 -0.27 2.54 2.48
N ASN A 194 -0.55 1.78 3.53
CA ASN A 194 0.10 1.94 4.83
C ASN A 194 0.97 0.72 5.10
N GLU A 195 0.80 0.07 6.25
CA GLU A 195 1.59 -1.10 6.62
C GLU A 195 1.51 -2.22 5.56
N LEU A 196 2.65 -2.89 5.34
CA LEU A 196 2.85 -3.85 4.27
C LEU A 196 3.33 -5.19 4.83
N GLU A 197 2.94 -6.28 4.18
CA GLU A 197 3.55 -7.59 4.39
C GLU A 197 3.66 -8.40 3.10
N PHE A 198 4.78 -9.10 2.90
CA PHE A 198 4.99 -9.95 1.71
C PHE A 198 4.58 -11.40 2.00
N ILE A 199 3.47 -11.83 1.41
CA ILE A 199 2.86 -13.13 1.69
C ILE A 199 2.74 -13.93 0.41
N LYS A 200 3.49 -15.03 0.33
CA LYS A 200 3.43 -16.01 -0.79
C LYS A 200 3.53 -15.39 -2.19
N GLY A 201 4.41 -14.40 -2.36
CA GLY A 201 4.62 -13.74 -3.66
C GLY A 201 3.73 -12.53 -3.90
N GLU A 202 2.93 -12.11 -2.92
CA GLU A 202 2.05 -10.96 -3.03
C GLU A 202 2.40 -9.90 -1.98
N ILE A 203 2.18 -8.64 -2.30
CA ILE A 203 2.24 -7.56 -1.31
C ILE A 203 0.85 -7.37 -0.72
N TRP A 204 0.72 -7.54 0.58
CA TRP A 204 -0.47 -7.20 1.32
C TRP A 204 -0.29 -5.81 1.90
N ALA A 205 -1.31 -4.97 1.82
CA ALA A 205 -1.24 -3.61 2.31
C ALA A 205 -2.51 -3.24 3.07
N ASN A 206 -2.35 -2.66 4.26
CA ASN A 206 -3.42 -1.89 4.88
C ASN A 206 -3.71 -0.65 4.02
N VAL A 207 -4.99 -0.29 3.89
CA VAL A 207 -5.39 1.00 3.30
C VAL A 207 -5.89 1.91 4.43
N TRP A 208 -5.11 2.95 4.74
CA TRP A 208 -5.32 3.79 5.93
C TRP A 208 -6.70 4.45 5.96
N GLU A 209 -7.30 4.49 7.15
CA GLU A 209 -8.69 4.91 7.44
C GLU A 209 -9.79 4.05 6.79
N THR A 210 -9.46 2.85 6.32
CA THR A 210 -10.44 1.91 5.77
C THR A 210 -10.41 0.58 6.51
N PRO A 211 -11.46 -0.25 6.40
CA PRO A 211 -11.45 -1.61 6.94
C PRO A 211 -10.76 -2.62 6.02
N PHE A 212 -10.01 -2.17 5.01
CA PHE A 212 -9.52 -3.06 3.96
C PHE A 212 -8.04 -3.40 4.10
N ILE A 213 -7.74 -4.66 3.81
CA ILE A 213 -6.40 -5.08 3.35
C ILE A 213 -6.54 -5.47 1.88
N VAL A 214 -5.63 -4.95 1.07
CA VAL A 214 -5.56 -5.28 -0.36
C VAL A 214 -4.37 -6.19 -0.64
N ARG A 215 -4.55 -7.10 -1.60
CA ARG A 215 -3.52 -8.00 -2.10
C ARG A 215 -3.06 -7.48 -3.46
N ILE A 216 -1.77 -7.27 -3.62
CA ILE A 216 -1.18 -6.53 -4.74
C ILE A 216 -0.15 -7.43 -5.42
N ASP A 217 -0.24 -7.50 -6.74
CA ASP A 217 0.77 -8.10 -7.60
C ASP A 217 2.06 -7.24 -7.58
N PRO A 218 3.22 -7.77 -7.14
CA PRO A 218 4.47 -7.00 -7.01
C PRO A 218 5.12 -6.65 -8.36
N GLU A 219 4.73 -7.30 -9.45
CA GLU A 219 5.21 -7.01 -10.80
C GLU A 219 4.39 -5.89 -11.43
N THR A 220 3.06 -5.94 -11.28
CA THR A 220 2.15 -5.08 -12.04
C THR A 220 1.48 -3.97 -11.23
N GLY A 221 1.43 -4.08 -9.90
CA GLY A 221 0.66 -3.17 -9.03
C GLY A 221 -0.86 -3.36 -9.10
N LYS A 222 -1.35 -4.38 -9.81
CA LYS A 222 -2.79 -4.69 -9.85
C LYS A 222 -3.25 -5.31 -8.55
N LEU A 223 -4.49 -5.01 -8.15
CA LEU A 223 -5.12 -5.75 -7.07
C LEU A 223 -5.45 -7.18 -7.50
N LEU A 224 -5.00 -8.14 -6.70
CA LEU A 224 -5.34 -9.55 -6.78
C LEU A 224 -6.58 -9.87 -5.94
N GLY A 225 -6.85 -9.06 -4.93
CA GLY A 225 -8.02 -9.18 -4.09
C GLY A 225 -8.13 -8.10 -3.02
N ARG A 226 -9.29 -8.06 -2.37
CA ARG A 226 -9.56 -7.21 -1.21
C ARG A 226 -10.22 -8.05 -0.11
N ILE A 227 -9.78 -7.83 1.13
CA ILE A 227 -10.34 -8.44 2.33
C ILE A 227 -10.98 -7.30 3.14
N ASP A 228 -12.22 -7.50 3.56
CA ASP A 228 -13.03 -6.52 4.31
C ASP A 228 -13.13 -6.92 5.78
N PHE A 229 -12.62 -6.08 6.68
CA PHE A 229 -12.63 -6.28 8.13
C PHE A 229 -13.65 -5.41 8.87
N THR A 230 -14.67 -4.87 8.19
CA THR A 230 -15.65 -3.94 8.79
C THR A 230 -16.22 -4.48 10.10
N ASP A 231 -16.74 -5.71 10.09
CA ASP A 231 -17.35 -6.34 11.27
C ASP A 231 -16.38 -6.47 12.46
N LEU A 232 -15.11 -6.80 12.18
CA LEU A 232 -14.08 -6.92 13.21
C LEU A 232 -13.74 -5.55 13.82
N ILE A 233 -13.57 -4.51 13.00
CA ILE A 233 -13.29 -3.16 13.48
C ILE A 233 -14.44 -2.65 14.36
N GLU A 234 -15.69 -2.90 13.97
CA GLU A 234 -16.85 -2.56 14.79
C GLU A 234 -16.87 -3.31 16.12
N GLN A 235 -16.48 -4.58 16.13
CA GLN A 235 -16.34 -5.37 17.36
C GLN A 235 -15.23 -4.82 18.27
N VAL A 236 -14.06 -4.53 17.71
CA VAL A 236 -12.91 -3.97 18.44
C VAL A 236 -13.30 -2.64 19.08
N ARG A 237 -13.90 -1.71 18.33
CA ARG A 237 -14.33 -0.39 18.85
C ARG A 237 -15.46 -0.45 19.88
N ARG A 238 -16.27 -1.52 19.87
CA ARG A 238 -17.27 -1.78 20.92
C ARG A 238 -16.61 -2.19 22.23
N ASN A 239 -15.54 -2.98 22.17
CA ASN A 239 -14.85 -3.52 23.34
C ASN A 239 -13.77 -2.58 23.89
N ASN A 240 -13.11 -1.82 23.02
CA ASN A 240 -12.05 -0.88 23.36
C ASN A 240 -12.34 0.48 22.68
N ARG A 241 -12.84 1.44 23.46
CA ARG A 241 -13.16 2.79 22.95
C ARG A 241 -11.94 3.61 22.51
N LYS A 242 -10.73 3.22 22.91
CA LYS A 242 -9.48 3.86 22.49
C LYS A 242 -8.88 3.25 21.23
N ALA A 243 -9.41 2.10 20.77
CA ALA A 243 -8.92 1.46 19.56
C ALA A 243 -9.13 2.38 18.35
N ASP A 244 -8.04 2.60 17.62
CA ASP A 244 -8.01 3.42 16.42
C ASP A 244 -8.13 2.49 15.19
N VAL A 245 -7.50 2.81 14.07
CA VAL A 245 -7.66 2.10 12.79
C VAL A 245 -6.90 0.76 12.75
N LEU A 246 -7.38 -0.12 11.87
CA LEU A 246 -6.65 -1.33 11.44
C LEU A 246 -5.30 -0.93 10.83
N ASN A 247 -4.21 -1.52 11.32
CA ASN A 247 -2.86 -1.33 10.83
C ASN A 247 -1.90 -2.36 11.46
N GLY A 248 -1.13 -3.07 10.64
CA GLY A 248 -0.21 -4.12 11.08
C GLY A 248 -0.63 -5.49 10.54
N ILE A 249 0.23 -6.09 9.73
CA ILE A 249 0.08 -7.41 9.10
C ILE A 249 1.39 -8.15 9.30
N ALA A 250 1.34 -9.41 9.74
CA ALA A 250 2.54 -10.22 9.87
C ALA A 250 2.29 -11.65 9.39
N TYR A 251 3.31 -12.28 8.82
CA TYR A 251 3.21 -13.62 8.26
C TYR A 251 4.24 -14.60 8.85
N ASP A 252 3.75 -15.69 9.40
CA ASP A 252 4.56 -16.86 9.76
C ASP A 252 4.56 -17.84 8.59
N SER A 253 5.62 -17.79 7.78
CA SER A 253 5.79 -18.71 6.64
C SER A 253 6.02 -20.17 7.04
N SER A 254 6.45 -20.45 8.27
CA SER A 254 6.74 -21.81 8.72
C SER A 254 5.49 -22.62 9.04
N ALA A 255 4.45 -21.95 9.56
CA ALA A 255 3.17 -22.55 9.93
C ALA A 255 1.99 -22.03 9.11
N ASP A 256 2.25 -21.17 8.12
CA ASP A 256 1.26 -20.53 7.26
C ASP A 256 0.18 -19.74 8.04
N ARG A 257 0.62 -18.89 8.96
CA ARG A 257 -0.27 -18.09 9.82
C ARG A 257 -0.17 -16.62 9.47
N ILE A 258 -1.31 -15.94 9.38
CA ILE A 258 -1.40 -14.50 9.13
C ILE A 258 -1.93 -13.84 10.38
N PHE A 259 -1.26 -12.78 10.83
CA PHE A 259 -1.66 -12.00 11.98
C PHE A 259 -2.02 -10.58 11.55
N ILE A 260 -3.06 -10.03 12.14
CA ILE A 260 -3.44 -8.63 11.97
C ILE A 260 -3.71 -7.98 13.33
N THR A 261 -3.48 -6.68 13.42
CA THR A 261 -3.82 -5.87 14.58
C THR A 261 -4.22 -4.46 14.15
N GLY A 262 -4.31 -3.53 15.08
CA GLY A 262 -4.49 -2.13 14.79
C GLY A 262 -3.90 -1.23 15.85
N LYS A 263 -3.94 0.06 15.55
CA LYS A 263 -3.43 1.11 16.42
C LYS A 263 -4.26 1.15 17.70
N LEU A 264 -3.61 0.95 18.84
CA LEU A 264 -4.24 0.91 20.18
C LEU A 264 -5.25 -0.24 20.35
N TRP A 265 -5.20 -1.27 19.51
CA TRP A 265 -6.01 -2.47 19.70
C TRP A 265 -5.50 -3.27 20.90
N ASP A 266 -6.39 -3.95 21.61
CA ASP A 266 -6.03 -4.81 22.76
C ASP A 266 -5.82 -6.28 22.36
N LYS A 267 -5.91 -6.58 21.06
CA LYS A 267 -5.74 -7.91 20.48
C LYS A 267 -4.97 -7.90 19.16
N VAL A 268 -4.14 -8.92 18.98
CA VAL A 268 -3.70 -9.42 17.67
C VAL A 268 -4.60 -10.59 17.28
N TYR A 269 -5.02 -10.66 16.03
CA TYR A 269 -5.86 -11.73 15.50
C TYR A 269 -5.07 -12.57 14.50
N GLU A 270 -4.99 -13.86 14.74
CA GLU A 270 -4.62 -14.82 13.70
C GLU A 270 -5.83 -15.11 12.84
N ILE A 271 -5.66 -14.95 11.54
CA ILE A 271 -6.73 -15.08 10.56
C ILE A 271 -6.36 -16.12 9.51
N GLN A 272 -7.39 -16.72 8.93
CA GLN A 272 -7.27 -17.45 7.67
C GLN A 272 -8.14 -16.78 6.62
N VAL A 273 -7.57 -16.61 5.44
CA VAL A 273 -8.21 -15.92 4.31
C VAL A 273 -8.58 -16.94 3.24
N GLN A 274 -9.79 -16.83 2.70
CA GLN A 274 -10.30 -17.71 1.65
C GLN A 274 -11.09 -16.91 0.61
N GLU A 275 -11.01 -17.31 -0.65
CA GLU A 275 -11.81 -16.72 -1.73
C GLU A 275 -13.30 -16.95 -1.44
N LYS A 276 -14.15 -15.94 -1.70
CA LYS A 276 -15.61 -16.06 -1.58
C LYS A 276 -16.21 -16.89 -2.70
#